data_AF-A0A435I9U9-F1
#
_entry.id   AF-A0A435I9U9-F1
#
_cell.length_a   1.000
_cell.length_b   1.000
_cell.length_c   1.000
_cell.angle_alpha   90.00
_cell.angle_beta   90.00
_cell.angle_gamma   90.00
#
_symmetry.space_group_name_H-M   'P 1'
#
loop_
_entity.id
_entity.type
_entity.pdbx_description
1 polymer ?
#
loop_
_entity_poly.entity_id
_entity_poly.type
_entity_poly.pdbx_seq_one_letter_code
_entity_poly.pdbx_strand_id
1 'polypeptide(L)'
;MKTGLTTSVILHTAALTFGLFTLTAPAALPSSDVESVAVDIVPMEAIAQTLQGDKKAVMHEKPAPVPTQRPDIVPDAQKVGENSVDTDKPITPEAKPKPVDMTSAPPPAPTPIEKPKPEDVPKPQEKPKP
;
A
#
# COMPACT_ATOMS: atom_id res chain seq x y z
N MET A 1 -0.17 -37.47 -30.82
CA MET A 1 -0.74 -36.33 -30.06
C MET A 1 -1.53 -36.73 -28.82
N LYS A 2 -2.28 -37.86 -28.80
CA LYS A 2 -3.16 -38.22 -27.66
C LYS A 2 -2.41 -38.73 -26.42
N THR A 3 -1.34 -39.50 -26.60
CA THR A 3 -0.56 -40.09 -25.50
C THR A 3 0.11 -39.04 -24.62
N GLY A 4 0.77 -38.04 -25.22
CA GLY A 4 1.40 -36.95 -24.46
C GLY A 4 0.41 -36.15 -23.62
N LEU A 5 -0.79 -35.87 -24.16
CA LEU A 5 -1.83 -35.14 -23.43
C LEU A 5 -2.35 -35.95 -22.24
N THR A 6 -2.62 -37.25 -22.41
CA THR A 6 -3.10 -38.12 -21.32
C THR A 6 -2.07 -38.25 -20.20
N THR A 7 -0.78 -38.44 -20.53
CA THR A 7 0.26 -38.55 -19.50
C THR A 7 0.45 -37.23 -18.76
N SER A 8 0.40 -36.10 -19.49
CA SER A 8 0.52 -34.77 -18.89
C SER A 8 -0.62 -34.50 -17.91
N VAL A 9 -1.87 -34.78 -18.28
CA VAL A 9 -3.02 -34.59 -17.40
C VAL A 9 -2.85 -35.44 -16.14
N ILE A 10 -2.54 -36.73 -16.27
CA ILE A 10 -2.33 -37.63 -15.12
C ILE A 10 -1.27 -37.09 -14.15
N LEU A 11 -0.14 -36.63 -14.69
CA LEU A 11 0.98 -36.14 -13.88
C LEU A 11 0.61 -34.86 -13.12
N HIS A 12 -0.11 -33.93 -13.77
CA HIS A 12 -0.59 -32.71 -13.12
C HIS A 12 -1.64 -33.01 -12.06
N THR A 13 -2.59 -33.90 -12.34
CA THR A 13 -3.60 -34.27 -11.33
C THR A 13 -2.95 -34.90 -10.11
N ALA A 14 -1.95 -35.79 -10.31
CA ALA A 14 -1.20 -36.39 -9.22
C ALA A 14 -0.41 -35.35 -8.40
N ALA A 15 0.22 -34.37 -9.08
CA ALA A 15 0.94 -33.30 -8.39
C ALA A 15 0.00 -32.39 -7.57
N LEU A 16 -1.16 -32.04 -8.14
CA LEU A 16 -2.16 -31.21 -7.46
C LEU A 16 -2.81 -31.92 -6.28
N THR A 17 -3.15 -33.21 -6.41
CA THR A 17 -3.72 -33.98 -5.29
C THR A 17 -2.70 -34.18 -4.18
N PHE A 18 -1.44 -34.44 -4.53
CA PHE A 18 -0.35 -34.50 -3.55
C PHE A 18 -0.14 -33.16 -2.84
N GLY A 19 -0.16 -32.04 -3.59
CA GLY A 19 -0.08 -30.70 -3.02
C GLY A 19 -1.23 -30.42 -2.05
N LEU A 20 -2.48 -30.70 -2.45
CA LEU A 20 -3.64 -30.50 -1.58
C LEU A 20 -3.64 -31.38 -0.33
N PHE A 21 -3.08 -32.58 -0.40
CA PHE A 21 -2.98 -33.49 0.74
C PHE A 21 -1.85 -33.11 1.71
N THR A 22 -0.74 -32.58 1.19
CA THR A 22 0.46 -32.28 2.00
C THR A 22 0.46 -30.85 2.56
N LEU A 23 -0.14 -29.89 1.86
CA LEU A 23 -0.26 -28.52 2.36
C LEU A 23 -1.48 -28.41 3.28
N THR A 24 -1.25 -28.15 4.57
CA THR A 24 -2.33 -27.76 5.49
C THR A 24 -2.80 -26.35 5.17
N ALA A 25 -4.08 -26.06 5.44
CA ALA A 25 -4.59 -24.70 5.28
C ALA A 25 -3.74 -23.71 6.10
N PRO A 26 -3.46 -22.51 5.57
CA PRO A 26 -2.81 -21.46 6.34
C PRO A 26 -3.65 -21.11 7.57
N ALA A 27 -3.00 -20.59 8.61
CA ALA A 27 -3.70 -20.08 9.78
C ALA A 27 -4.77 -19.07 9.36
N ALA A 28 -5.93 -19.11 10.04
CA ALA A 28 -6.96 -18.11 9.82
C ALA A 28 -6.36 -16.73 10.03
N LEU A 29 -6.65 -15.82 9.10
CA LEU A 29 -6.29 -14.41 9.31
C LEU A 29 -6.94 -13.96 10.62
N PRO A 30 -6.21 -13.27 11.51
CA PRO A 30 -6.84 -12.69 12.68
C PRO A 30 -7.97 -11.79 12.19
N SER A 31 -9.18 -12.04 12.68
CA SER A 31 -10.29 -11.12 12.52
C SER A 31 -9.89 -9.83 13.20
N SER A 32 -9.28 -8.95 12.42
CA SER A 32 -9.16 -7.56 12.80
C SER A 32 -10.60 -7.09 12.77
N ASP A 33 -11.19 -6.80 13.92
CA ASP A 33 -12.39 -5.96 14.00
C ASP A 33 -11.96 -4.60 13.43
N VAL A 34 -11.90 -4.52 12.11
CA VAL A 34 -11.64 -3.29 11.39
C VAL A 34 -12.92 -2.51 11.49
N GLU A 35 -13.03 -1.71 12.54
CA GLU A 35 -13.95 -0.60 12.56
C GLU A 35 -13.68 0.21 11.29
N SER A 36 -14.71 0.33 10.46
CA SER A 36 -14.65 1.09 9.22
C SER A 36 -14.25 2.52 9.55
N VAL A 37 -12.98 2.86 9.31
CA VAL A 37 -12.56 4.26 9.31
C VAL A 37 -13.17 4.88 8.07
N ALA A 38 -14.12 5.80 8.27
CA ALA A 38 -14.64 6.61 7.19
C ALA A 38 -13.50 7.46 6.63
N VAL A 39 -12.90 7.00 5.53
CA VAL A 39 -11.96 7.80 4.76
C VAL A 39 -12.80 8.77 3.94
N ASP A 40 -12.70 10.05 4.26
CA ASP A 40 -13.26 11.11 3.43
C ASP A 40 -12.44 11.20 2.14
N ILE A 41 -13.03 10.76 1.04
CA ILE A 41 -12.42 10.88 -0.29
C ILE A 41 -12.66 12.32 -0.72
N VAL A 42 -11.69 13.19 -0.45
CA VAL A 42 -11.72 14.54 -1.01
C VAL A 42 -11.74 14.41 -2.53
N PRO A 43 -12.77 14.93 -3.23
CA PRO A 43 -12.82 14.94 -4.68
C PRO A 43 -11.58 15.67 -5.20
N MET A 44 -10.76 14.99 -5.98
CA MET A 44 -9.58 15.61 -6.60
C MET A 44 -9.99 16.71 -7.61
N GLU A 45 -11.27 16.78 -7.97
CA GLU A 45 -11.87 17.89 -8.72
C GLU A 45 -11.90 19.20 -7.91
N ALA A 46 -11.85 19.15 -6.57
CA ALA A 46 -11.78 20.32 -5.69
C ALA A 46 -10.34 20.83 -5.50
N ILE A 47 -9.33 20.02 -5.85
CA ILE A 47 -7.99 20.56 -6.12
C ILE A 47 -8.11 21.20 -7.48
N ALA A 48 -8.50 22.49 -7.49
CA ALA A 48 -8.46 23.30 -8.68
C ALA A 48 -7.16 22.98 -9.41
N GLN A 49 -7.27 22.42 -10.61
CA GLN A 49 -6.18 22.39 -11.55
C GLN A 49 -5.83 23.85 -11.77
N THR A 50 -4.95 24.39 -10.94
CA THR A 50 -4.26 25.63 -11.20
C THR A 50 -3.41 25.30 -12.40
N LEU A 51 -4.02 25.33 -13.58
CA LEU A 51 -3.36 25.53 -14.84
C LEU A 51 -2.47 26.73 -14.57
N GLN A 52 -1.18 26.48 -14.36
CA GLN A 52 -0.17 27.47 -14.08
C GLN A 52 -0.03 28.30 -15.36
N GLY A 53 -1.00 29.18 -15.60
CA GLY A 53 -1.02 30.12 -16.70
C GLY A 53 -0.02 31.24 -16.43
N ASP A 54 0.43 31.88 -17.48
CA ASP A 54 1.24 33.09 -17.37
C ASP A 54 0.48 34.14 -16.55
N LYS A 55 1.09 34.63 -15.46
CA LYS A 55 0.52 35.66 -14.58
C LYS A 55 0.28 36.99 -15.30
N LYS A 56 0.82 37.15 -16.51
CA LYS A 56 0.63 38.33 -17.37
C LYS A 56 -0.43 38.14 -18.46
N ALA A 57 -1.04 36.96 -18.57
CA ALA A 57 -2.05 36.70 -19.59
C ALA A 57 -3.39 37.39 -19.27
N VAL A 58 -4.04 37.92 -20.32
CA VAL A 58 -5.40 38.47 -20.22
C VAL A 58 -6.39 37.34 -19.95
N MET A 59 -7.27 37.50 -18.95
CA MET A 59 -8.32 36.51 -18.65
C MET A 59 -9.19 36.26 -19.88
N HIS A 60 -9.27 35.00 -20.30
CA HIS A 60 -10.17 34.52 -21.36
C HIS A 60 -10.93 33.29 -20.83
N GLU A 61 -12.24 33.19 -21.09
CA GLU A 61 -13.07 32.04 -20.66
C GLU A 61 -12.59 30.71 -21.25
N LYS A 62 -12.00 30.76 -22.45
CA LYS A 62 -11.35 29.62 -23.11
C LYS A 62 -9.88 29.97 -23.29
N PRO A 63 -8.94 29.16 -22.75
CA PRO A 63 -7.52 29.34 -23.03
C PRO A 63 -7.25 29.34 -24.53
N ALA A 64 -6.45 30.30 -25.00
CA ALA A 64 -5.96 30.27 -26.37
C ALA A 64 -5.13 28.98 -26.58
N PRO A 65 -5.30 28.27 -27.70
CA PRO A 65 -4.43 27.15 -28.02
C PRO A 65 -2.97 27.64 -28.05
N VAL A 66 -2.12 27.04 -27.23
CA VAL A 66 -0.68 27.35 -27.24
C VAL A 66 -0.13 26.89 -28.59
N PRO A 67 0.57 27.74 -29.35
CA PRO A 67 1.23 27.30 -30.59
C PRO A 67 2.17 26.13 -30.30
N THR A 68 2.03 25.05 -31.05
CA THR A 68 2.94 23.91 -30.94
C THR A 68 4.30 24.30 -31.51
N GLN A 69 5.36 24.04 -30.77
CA GLN A 69 6.71 24.17 -31.29
C GLN A 69 7.08 22.90 -32.04
N ARG A 70 7.63 23.06 -33.24
CA ARG A 70 8.24 21.94 -33.96
C ARG A 70 9.62 21.68 -33.34
N PRO A 71 9.96 20.42 -33.01
CA PRO A 71 11.32 20.08 -32.58
C PRO A 71 12.35 20.40 -33.66
N ASP A 72 13.52 20.87 -33.25
CA ASP A 72 14.64 21.10 -34.17
C ASP A 72 15.19 19.76 -34.70
N ILE A 73 15.47 19.71 -36.00
CA ILE A 73 16.01 18.51 -36.65
C ILE A 73 17.53 18.51 -36.47
N VAL A 74 18.05 17.52 -35.74
CA VAL A 74 19.49 17.27 -35.62
C VAL A 74 19.93 16.43 -36.83
N PRO A 75 20.87 16.90 -37.69
CA PRO A 75 21.22 16.22 -38.95
C PRO A 75 21.72 14.79 -38.81
N ASP A 76 22.37 14.45 -37.70
CA ASP A 76 22.99 13.15 -37.44
C ASP A 76 22.17 12.27 -36.46
N ALA A 77 20.93 12.66 -36.13
CA ALA A 77 20.09 11.90 -35.23
C ALA A 77 19.66 10.55 -35.84
N GLN A 78 19.91 9.48 -35.11
CA GLN A 78 19.50 8.12 -35.46
C GLN A 78 18.25 7.67 -34.72
N LYS A 79 17.93 8.27 -33.56
CA LYS A 79 16.77 7.89 -32.73
C LYS A 79 15.77 9.05 -32.64
N VAL A 80 14.49 8.71 -32.54
CA VAL A 80 13.41 9.69 -32.30
C VAL A 80 13.25 9.93 -30.80
N GLY A 81 13.10 11.20 -30.39
CA GLY A 81 12.87 11.58 -29.00
C GLY A 81 13.35 12.99 -28.69
N GLU A 82 13.11 13.42 -27.46
CA GLU A 82 13.46 14.78 -26.98
C GLU A 82 14.90 14.89 -26.47
N ASN A 83 15.74 13.88 -26.72
CA ASN A 83 17.10 13.85 -26.17
C ASN A 83 18.06 14.61 -27.10
N SER A 84 18.91 15.47 -26.54
CA SER A 84 19.85 16.28 -27.34
C SER A 84 21.00 15.46 -27.96
N VAL A 85 21.22 14.23 -27.49
CA VAL A 85 22.25 13.31 -27.99
C VAL A 85 21.68 11.89 -28.01
N ASP A 86 21.94 11.14 -29.07
CA ASP A 86 21.54 9.73 -29.13
C ASP A 86 22.27 8.90 -28.07
N THR A 87 21.51 8.17 -27.27
CA THR A 87 22.04 7.24 -26.27
C THR A 87 21.44 5.87 -26.49
N ASP A 88 22.26 4.82 -26.41
CA ASP A 88 21.80 3.43 -26.42
C ASP A 88 21.29 2.99 -25.05
N LYS A 89 21.45 3.83 -24.02
CA LYS A 89 20.94 3.52 -22.69
C LYS A 89 19.41 3.59 -22.70
N PRO A 90 18.73 2.55 -22.17
CA PRO A 90 17.30 2.63 -21.98
C PRO A 90 16.95 3.79 -21.05
N ILE A 91 15.76 4.37 -21.23
CA ILE A 91 15.23 5.41 -20.36
C ILE A 91 15.31 4.90 -18.93
N THR A 92 16.06 5.61 -18.08
CA THR A 92 16.09 5.29 -16.65
C THR A 92 14.75 5.71 -16.08
N PRO A 93 13.93 4.80 -15.54
CA PRO A 93 12.67 5.16 -14.92
C PRO A 93 12.94 6.17 -13.81
N GLU A 94 12.11 7.20 -13.71
CA GLU A 94 12.18 8.12 -12.57
C GLU A 94 12.10 7.33 -11.27
N ALA A 95 12.92 7.72 -10.29
CA ALA A 95 12.99 7.01 -9.02
C ALA A 95 11.62 7.05 -8.36
N LYS A 96 11.01 5.87 -8.17
CA LYS A 96 9.78 5.74 -7.38
C LYS A 96 9.98 6.44 -6.03
N PRO A 97 8.98 7.21 -5.55
CA PRO A 97 9.06 7.85 -4.25
C PRO A 97 9.36 6.77 -3.19
N LYS A 98 10.43 7.00 -2.42
CA LYS A 98 10.84 6.07 -1.37
C LYS A 98 9.72 6.05 -0.30
N PRO A 99 9.35 4.85 0.20
CA PRO A 99 8.49 4.75 1.36
C PRO A 99 9.08 5.59 2.50
N VAL A 100 8.26 6.48 3.07
CA VAL A 100 8.61 7.20 4.28
C VAL A 100 8.59 6.22 5.44
N ASP A 101 9.63 6.23 6.28
CA ASP A 101 9.66 5.43 7.51
C ASP A 101 8.57 5.96 8.45
N MET A 102 7.41 5.30 8.44
CA MET A 102 6.38 5.48 9.46
C MET A 102 7.02 5.06 10.79
N THR A 103 7.25 6.02 11.67
CA THR A 103 7.69 5.74 13.04
C THR A 103 6.71 4.75 13.66
N SER A 104 7.24 3.67 14.24
CA SER A 104 6.46 2.65 14.95
C SER A 104 5.45 3.31 15.87
N ALA A 105 4.21 2.82 15.83
CA ALA A 105 3.19 3.21 16.80
C ALA A 105 3.76 3.07 18.23
N PRO A 106 3.43 3.99 19.15
CA PRO A 106 3.87 3.91 20.54
C PRO A 106 3.49 2.54 21.13
N PRO A 107 4.35 1.94 21.97
CA PRO A 107 4.03 0.66 22.59
C PRO A 107 2.72 0.76 23.38
N PRO A 108 1.91 -0.32 23.39
CA PRO A 108 0.65 -0.34 24.11
C PRO A 108 0.87 -0.01 25.59
N ALA A 109 -0.04 0.78 26.16
CA ALA A 109 0.03 1.18 27.56
C ALA A 109 0.06 -0.07 28.47
N PRO A 110 0.84 -0.04 29.57
CA PRO A 110 0.92 -1.16 30.49
C PRO A 110 -0.47 -1.48 31.07
N THR A 111 -0.79 -2.77 31.14
CA THR A 111 -2.02 -3.28 31.74
C THR A 111 -2.13 -2.84 33.21
N PRO A 112 -3.29 -2.36 33.66
CA PRO A 112 -3.50 -2.01 35.06
C PRO A 112 -3.20 -3.19 35.98
N ILE A 113 -2.31 -3.00 36.95
CA ILE A 113 -1.99 -3.98 37.97
C ILE A 113 -3.25 -4.18 38.84
N GLU A 114 -3.70 -5.43 38.99
CA GLU A 114 -4.82 -5.77 39.87
C GLU A 114 -4.57 -5.23 41.28
N LYS A 115 -5.55 -4.49 41.82
CA LYS A 115 -5.50 -4.02 43.22
C LYS A 115 -5.49 -5.24 44.15
N PRO A 116 -4.68 -5.24 45.22
CA PRO A 116 -4.65 -6.33 46.18
C PRO A 116 -6.04 -6.62 46.74
N LYS A 117 -6.39 -7.91 46.78
CA LYS A 117 -7.60 -8.41 47.41
C LYS A 117 -7.54 -8.06 48.91
N PRO A 118 -8.62 -7.52 49.52
CA PRO A 118 -8.62 -7.19 50.94
C PRO A 118 -8.27 -8.41 51.80
N GLU A 119 -7.26 -8.26 52.66
CA GLU A 119 -6.90 -9.26 53.68
C GLU A 119 -8.03 -9.47 54.68
N ASP A 120 -8.27 -10.74 55.00
CA ASP A 120 -9.25 -11.18 55.99
C ASP A 120 -8.88 -10.65 57.39
N VAL A 121 -9.75 -9.83 57.96
CA VAL A 121 -9.60 -9.30 59.32
C VAL A 121 -9.91 -10.43 60.32
N PRO A 122 -9.00 -10.77 61.25
CA PRO A 122 -9.28 -11.81 62.24
C PRO A 122 -10.43 -11.42 63.17
N LYS A 123 -11.41 -12.32 63.29
CA LYS A 123 -12.57 -12.18 64.18
C LYS A 123 -12.11 -12.13 65.65
N PRO A 124 -12.53 -11.14 66.46
CA PRO A 124 -12.11 -11.04 67.86
C PRO A 124 -12.55 -12.25 68.69
N GLN A 125 -11.61 -12.82 69.46
CA GLN A 125 -11.91 -13.84 70.48
C GLN A 125 -12.70 -13.20 71.64
N GLU A 126 -13.87 -13.77 71.94
CA GLU A 126 -14.64 -13.44 73.14
C GLU A 126 -13.87 -13.86 74.40
N LYS A 127 -13.67 -12.91 75.33
CA LYS A 127 -13.19 -13.21 76.68
C LYS A 127 -14.32 -13.82 77.51
N PRO A 128 -14.04 -14.84 78.35
CA PRO A 128 -15.04 -15.37 79.26
C PRO A 128 -15.32 -14.36 80.38
N LYS A 129 -16.59 -14.25 80.79
CA LYS A 129 -17.02 -13.43 81.93
C LYS A 129 -17.47 -14.37 83.07
N PRO A 130 -17.25 -14.01 84.36
CA PRO A 130 -17.37 -14.90 85.51
C PRO A 130 -18.79 -15.36 85.82
#